data_AF-A0A3Q1IW35-F1
#
_entry.id   AF-A0A3Q1IW35-F1
#
_cell.length_a   1.000
_cell.length_b   1.000
_cell.length_c   1.000
_cell.angle_alpha   90.00
_cell.angle_beta   90.00
_cell.angle_gamma   90.00
#
_symmetry.space_group_name_H-M   'P 1'
#
loop_
_entity.id
_entity.type
_entity.pdbx_description
1 polymer ?
#
loop_
_entity_poly.entity_id
_entity_poly.type
_entity_poly.pdbx_seq_one_letter_code
_entity_poly.pdbx_strand_id
1 'polypeptide(L)'
;MNLDTSGYSRGMSLLAILCLLLQLIFELSSCTHLRVIPGSTLELPCLMFQQEVSGDAITWKFNGKDIKEPVRVSKDGFHLKISPVTPANQGEYMCLVKDENTELINMYNITVVASVGYTIKAIQGKNVHLPCHFPSTSQVNSNALWIKEANEALNTEDENNKKIELLYPLDHDQTILLREVALEDAGVYHCESAEKEKLSTIYLIVEVAPTPEPHSCSNFTTPWEPCLDENSRTAEPILQESTTEFSMKLFSYLRESYPFNNLLFSPISISATLSHLLLGARDNTRKSIERAMCVPHNFHCVHFQMKKLREKLSSSLQMASQIYFNPLMNLSESFIDQSIQFYDAEPTRLLENSEENTAMINSWVANKTKNKITHLVDSISSNTQLMLLNAVSFSGQWKVKLDLKQKKGQFVKLNGDIVRVSVLYHSKYLATMEHVVELKAQVARFALSGDSSLYIILPRHNKLEDLRYVEQRMTDTAVRQMIQLMKTASPQHVEVTLPQIKLDVQPDMNVLMKKLGLSSLYEGANLCGLYSEDKVFLDDARHRALLELTEKGVEAGSVTSLTFSRSFPSFSALRPFILLLWSDQGNVPLFIGRVIDPLERK
;
A
#
# COMPACT_ATOMS: atom_id res chain seq x y z
N MET A 1 31.66 34.83 61.43
CA MET A 1 32.45 35.77 60.60
C MET A 1 32.19 35.42 59.14
N ASN A 2 31.87 36.43 58.34
CA ASN A 2 31.47 36.45 56.93
C ASN A 2 32.04 35.35 56.01
N LEU A 3 31.24 34.93 55.03
CA LEU A 3 31.44 35.33 53.62
C LEU A 3 30.29 34.90 52.71
N ASP A 4 29.92 35.83 51.82
CA ASP A 4 28.93 35.77 50.75
C ASP A 4 29.09 34.60 49.79
N THR A 5 27.95 34.06 49.32
CA THR A 5 27.87 33.39 48.01
C THR A 5 26.66 33.94 47.26
N SER A 6 26.93 34.86 46.33
CA SER A 6 26.02 35.26 45.28
C SER A 6 26.30 34.42 44.03
N GLY A 7 25.24 33.98 43.36
CA GLY A 7 25.29 33.46 42.00
C GLY A 7 25.05 31.96 41.87
N TYR A 8 23.77 31.53 41.93
CA TYR A 8 23.22 30.39 41.16
C TYR A 8 21.70 30.31 41.40
N SER A 9 20.94 31.30 40.92
CA SER A 9 19.46 31.22 40.88
C SER A 9 18.87 32.22 39.88
N ARG A 10 19.14 32.01 38.58
CA ARG A 10 18.47 32.79 37.51
C ARG A 10 18.29 32.07 36.18
N GLY A 11 18.47 30.74 36.14
CA GLY A 11 18.32 29.93 34.92
C GLY A 11 17.03 29.10 34.81
N MET A 12 16.30 28.89 35.91
CA MET A 12 15.14 27.96 35.94
C MET A 12 13.76 28.63 35.89
N SER A 13 13.68 29.96 35.90
CA SER A 13 12.40 30.69 35.89
C SER A 13 11.89 31.02 34.47
N LEU A 14 12.77 31.11 33.46
CA LEU A 14 12.33 31.44 32.09
C LEU A 14 11.75 30.26 31.30
N LEU A 15 12.20 29.02 31.53
CA LEU A 15 11.73 27.83 30.81
C LEU A 15 10.33 27.37 31.27
N ALA A 16 10.00 27.57 32.55
CA ALA A 16 8.68 27.26 33.10
C ALA A 16 7.62 28.29 32.66
N ILE A 17 8.00 29.57 32.53
CA ILE A 17 7.12 30.63 32.01
C ILE A 17 6.89 30.47 30.49
N LEU A 18 7.88 29.96 29.74
CA LEU A 18 7.69 29.65 28.31
C LEU A 18 6.73 28.46 28.09
N CYS A 19 6.77 27.43 28.95
CA CYS A 19 5.86 26.28 28.83
C CYS A 19 4.42 26.62 29.26
N LEU A 20 4.22 27.49 30.25
CA LEU A 20 2.89 27.93 30.67
C LEU A 20 2.23 28.93 29.70
N LEU A 21 3.02 29.69 28.92
CA LEU A 21 2.49 30.51 27.82
C LEU A 21 2.23 29.72 26.53
N LEU A 22 2.90 28.58 26.32
CA LEU A 22 2.66 27.68 25.17
C LEU A 22 1.48 26.71 25.37
N GLN A 23 1.02 26.51 26.61
CA GLN A 23 -0.18 25.71 26.89
C GLN A 23 -1.50 26.50 26.85
N LEU A 24 -1.45 27.81 26.59
CA LEU A 24 -2.63 28.68 26.47
C LEU A 24 -2.94 29.15 25.03
N ILE A 25 -2.28 28.59 24.01
CA ILE A 25 -2.62 28.85 22.58
C ILE A 25 -2.71 27.54 21.77
N PHE A 26 -3.05 26.43 22.42
CA PHE A 26 -3.69 25.30 21.72
C PHE A 26 -5.21 25.49 21.79
N GLU A 27 -5.70 26.56 21.16
CA GLU A 27 -7.04 26.49 20.57
C GLU A 27 -6.91 25.70 19.27
N LEU A 28 -7.51 24.51 19.22
CA LEU A 28 -7.79 23.81 17.98
C LEU A 28 -8.89 24.57 17.23
N SER A 29 -8.58 25.77 16.73
CA SER A 29 -9.37 26.49 15.75
C SER A 29 -8.57 26.48 14.44
N SER A 30 -8.90 25.54 13.54
CA SER A 30 -8.35 25.52 12.18
C SER A 30 -8.92 26.73 11.43
N CYS A 31 -8.27 27.88 11.51
CA CYS A 31 -8.65 29.04 10.74
C CYS A 31 -8.39 28.75 9.25
N THR A 32 -9.45 28.45 8.51
CA THR A 32 -9.37 28.11 7.09
C THR A 32 -9.56 29.38 6.27
N HIS A 33 -8.53 29.82 5.55
CA HIS A 33 -8.61 31.01 4.69
C HIS A 33 -9.09 30.61 3.29
N LEU A 34 -10.27 31.08 2.90
CA LEU A 34 -10.91 30.76 1.61
C LEU A 34 -10.93 31.99 0.70
N ARG A 35 -10.61 31.78 -0.59
CA ARG A 35 -10.74 32.79 -1.66
C ARG A 35 -11.87 32.39 -2.58
N VAL A 36 -12.86 33.26 -2.77
CA VAL A 36 -14.11 32.93 -3.46
C VAL A 36 -14.47 34.04 -4.46
N ILE A 37 -15.04 33.68 -5.61
CA ILE A 37 -15.35 34.61 -6.69
C ILE A 37 -16.81 35.09 -6.56
N PRO A 38 -17.13 36.37 -6.85
CA PRO A 38 -18.51 36.82 -6.98
C PRO A 38 -19.36 35.94 -7.93
N GLY A 39 -20.63 35.72 -7.62
CA GLY A 39 -21.56 34.89 -8.41
C GLY A 39 -21.52 33.38 -8.11
N SER A 40 -20.48 32.89 -7.43
CA SER A 40 -20.32 31.46 -7.09
C SER A 40 -21.24 31.01 -5.94
N THR A 41 -21.30 29.70 -5.70
CA THR A 41 -21.96 29.10 -4.53
C THR A 41 -20.90 28.54 -3.59
N LEU A 42 -20.92 28.99 -2.33
CA LEU A 42 -20.00 28.53 -1.28
C LEU A 42 -20.75 27.76 -0.20
N GLU A 43 -20.25 26.59 0.17
CA GLU A 43 -20.76 25.77 1.25
C GLU A 43 -19.68 25.54 2.30
N LEU A 44 -19.92 25.97 3.54
CA LEU A 44 -19.00 25.81 4.67
C LEU A 44 -19.51 24.71 5.59
N PRO A 45 -18.74 23.63 5.81
CA PRO A 45 -19.12 22.60 6.77
C PRO A 45 -18.77 23.01 8.19
N CYS A 46 -19.54 22.57 9.18
CA CYS A 46 -19.06 22.53 10.56
C CYS A 46 -18.37 21.17 10.78
N LEU A 47 -17.02 21.12 10.73
CA LEU A 47 -16.24 19.86 10.83
C LEU A 47 -16.60 19.07 12.10
N MET A 48 -16.82 17.76 11.97
CA MET A 48 -17.17 16.85 13.08
C MET A 48 -16.28 15.60 13.10
N PHE A 49 -15.71 15.29 14.27
CA PHE A 49 -15.19 13.95 14.59
C PHE A 49 -16.28 13.15 15.32
N GLN A 50 -16.84 12.14 14.65
CA GLN A 50 -17.34 10.88 15.24
C GLN A 50 -18.32 10.92 16.46
N GLN A 51 -19.25 11.89 16.58
CA GLN A 51 -20.38 11.79 17.53
C GLN A 51 -21.70 12.37 16.97
N GLU A 52 -22.83 11.72 17.28
CA GLU A 52 -24.20 12.13 16.91
C GLU A 52 -24.65 13.35 17.73
N VAL A 53 -24.41 14.56 17.23
CA VAL A 53 -24.92 15.82 17.82
C VAL A 53 -26.15 16.30 17.03
N SER A 54 -27.21 16.72 17.71
CA SER A 54 -28.41 17.29 17.07
C SER A 54 -28.12 18.67 16.46
N GLY A 55 -28.72 18.99 15.30
CA GLY A 55 -28.54 20.25 14.59
C GLY A 55 -28.91 21.51 15.40
N ASP A 56 -29.71 21.35 16.47
CA ASP A 56 -30.12 22.44 17.38
C ASP A 56 -28.97 22.98 18.26
N ALA A 57 -27.84 22.26 18.34
CA ALA A 57 -26.67 22.64 19.13
C ALA A 57 -25.64 23.49 18.35
N ILE A 58 -25.94 23.85 17.09
CA ILE A 58 -25.02 24.53 16.17
C ILE A 58 -25.42 25.99 15.97
N THR A 59 -24.50 26.92 16.22
CA THR A 59 -24.70 28.36 15.99
C THR A 59 -23.68 28.89 14.98
N TRP A 60 -24.16 29.63 13.98
CA TRP A 60 -23.30 30.29 12.98
C TRP A 60 -23.25 31.80 13.20
N LYS A 61 -22.03 32.37 13.13
CA LYS A 61 -21.78 33.81 13.21
C LYS A 61 -21.00 34.31 12.00
N PHE A 62 -21.32 35.52 11.56
CA PHE A 62 -20.56 36.29 10.56
C PHE A 62 -20.07 37.59 11.21
N ASN A 63 -18.76 37.81 11.22
CA ASN A 63 -18.10 38.94 11.89
C ASN A 63 -18.62 39.15 13.34
N GLY A 64 -18.76 38.06 14.09
CA GLY A 64 -19.21 38.06 15.48
C GLY A 64 -20.73 38.22 15.71
N LYS A 65 -21.54 38.36 14.66
CA LYS A 65 -23.01 38.48 14.75
C LYS A 65 -23.71 37.23 14.25
N ASP A 66 -24.82 36.85 14.89
CA ASP A 66 -25.63 35.71 14.43
C ASP A 66 -26.13 35.95 13.01
N ILE A 67 -26.01 34.94 12.16
CA ILE A 67 -26.38 35.06 10.75
C ILE A 67 -27.92 35.07 10.64
N LYS A 68 -28.47 36.18 10.18
CA LYS A 68 -29.86 36.31 9.70
C LYS A 68 -29.82 36.62 8.19
N GLU A 69 -30.83 36.16 7.44
CA GLU A 69 -30.95 36.17 5.96
C GLU A 69 -30.18 37.32 5.24
N PRO A 70 -29.47 37.06 4.11
CA PRO A 70 -29.84 36.15 3.01
C PRO A 70 -29.07 34.82 2.93
N VAL A 71 -28.20 34.53 3.89
CA VAL A 71 -27.43 33.27 3.92
C VAL A 71 -28.32 32.13 4.40
N ARG A 72 -28.37 31.01 3.67
CA ARG A 72 -29.20 29.86 4.03
C ARG A 72 -28.36 28.84 4.80
N VAL A 73 -28.66 28.66 6.07
CA VAL A 73 -28.21 27.48 6.84
C VAL A 73 -29.03 26.27 6.38
N SER A 74 -28.40 25.11 6.16
CA SER A 74 -29.13 23.88 5.85
C SER A 74 -30.17 23.57 6.95
N LYS A 75 -31.26 22.87 6.63
CA LYS A 75 -32.30 22.47 7.61
C LYS A 75 -31.74 21.71 8.80
N ASP A 76 -30.57 21.10 8.62
CA ASP A 76 -29.90 20.24 9.60
C ASP A 76 -28.83 21.01 10.42
N GLY A 77 -28.59 22.30 10.14
CA GLY A 77 -27.63 23.16 10.88
C GLY A 77 -26.15 22.99 10.51
N PHE A 78 -25.76 21.84 9.94
CA PHE A 78 -24.36 21.45 9.71
C PHE A 78 -23.61 22.22 8.62
N HIS A 79 -24.31 22.89 7.71
CA HIS A 79 -23.71 23.59 6.57
C HIS A 79 -24.28 24.99 6.40
N LEU A 80 -23.39 25.95 6.14
CA LEU A 80 -23.74 27.30 5.74
C LEU A 80 -23.59 27.45 4.23
N LYS A 81 -24.67 27.83 3.52
CA LYS A 81 -24.66 28.04 2.07
C LYS A 81 -24.83 29.51 1.71
N ILE A 82 -23.87 30.04 0.95
CA ILE A 82 -23.86 31.41 0.41
C ILE A 82 -23.97 31.31 -1.12
N SER A 83 -25.06 31.82 -1.70
CA SER A 83 -25.30 31.82 -3.15
C SER A 83 -26.30 32.91 -3.55
N PRO A 84 -25.96 33.81 -4.49
CA PRO A 84 -24.62 34.02 -5.04
C PRO A 84 -23.70 34.66 -4.00
N VAL A 85 -22.41 34.33 -4.05
CA VAL A 85 -21.37 35.05 -3.29
C VAL A 85 -21.25 36.46 -3.85
N THR A 86 -21.22 37.47 -2.99
CA THR A 86 -21.03 38.89 -3.33
C THR A 86 -19.87 39.46 -2.50
N PRO A 87 -19.30 40.62 -2.86
CA PRO A 87 -18.27 41.27 -2.03
C PRO A 87 -18.70 41.51 -0.57
N ALA A 88 -20.01 41.64 -0.32
CA ALA A 88 -20.57 41.79 1.03
C ALA A 88 -20.43 40.52 1.90
N ASN A 89 -20.14 39.36 1.29
CA ASN A 89 -19.93 38.10 1.99
C ASN A 89 -18.48 37.91 2.48
N GLN A 90 -17.57 38.85 2.22
CA GLN A 90 -16.21 38.83 2.76
C GLN A 90 -16.20 39.04 4.28
N GLY A 91 -15.43 38.22 4.99
CA GLY A 91 -15.26 38.33 6.43
C GLY A 91 -15.08 36.99 7.12
N GLU A 92 -15.17 37.02 8.45
CA GLU A 92 -14.98 35.86 9.30
C GLU A 92 -16.31 35.16 9.57
N TYR A 93 -16.34 33.84 9.35
CA TYR A 93 -17.46 32.98 9.66
C TYR A 93 -17.04 31.99 10.72
N MET A 94 -17.88 31.84 11.74
CA MET A 94 -17.62 30.96 12.87
C MET A 94 -18.79 30.01 13.01
N CYS A 95 -18.50 28.71 13.02
CA CYS A 95 -19.40 27.69 13.51
C CYS A 95 -19.05 27.36 14.96
N LEU A 96 -20.04 27.44 15.84
CA LEU A 96 -19.93 27.09 17.24
C LEU A 96 -20.85 25.89 17.52
N VAL A 97 -20.29 24.79 17.98
CA VAL A 97 -21.03 23.62 18.46
C VAL A 97 -20.84 23.53 19.97
N LYS A 98 -21.95 23.55 20.71
CA LYS A 98 -21.91 23.47 22.18
C LYS A 98 -22.66 22.24 22.68
N ASP A 99 -21.93 21.34 23.31
CA ASP A 99 -22.47 20.18 24.04
C ASP A 99 -22.28 20.38 25.56
N GLU A 100 -22.94 19.57 26.40
CA GLU A 100 -22.91 19.71 27.87
C GLU A 100 -21.49 19.74 28.45
N ASN A 101 -20.52 19.12 27.76
CA ASN A 101 -19.14 18.98 28.23
C ASN A 101 -18.07 19.56 27.28
N THR A 102 -18.44 19.99 26.06
CA THR A 102 -17.45 20.43 25.04
C THR A 102 -17.93 21.61 24.21
N GLU A 103 -17.00 22.50 23.85
CA GLU A 103 -17.22 23.62 22.94
C GLU A 103 -16.26 23.47 21.76
N LEU A 104 -16.81 23.37 20.55
CA LEU A 104 -16.05 23.27 19.31
C LEU A 104 -16.27 24.53 18.48
N ILE A 105 -15.17 25.17 18.10
CA ILE A 105 -15.17 26.39 17.30
C ILE A 105 -14.44 26.10 16.00
N ASN A 106 -15.12 26.30 14.87
CA ASN A 106 -14.50 26.26 13.56
C ASN A 106 -14.62 27.61 12.88
N MET A 107 -13.51 28.13 12.38
CA MET A 107 -13.41 29.47 11.82
C MET A 107 -13.00 29.44 10.35
N TYR A 108 -13.72 30.21 9.54
CA TYR A 108 -13.44 30.44 8.14
C TYR A 108 -13.19 31.93 7.92
N ASN A 109 -12.10 32.28 7.25
CA ASN A 109 -11.87 33.64 6.80
C ASN A 109 -12.07 33.70 5.29
N ILE A 110 -13.17 34.33 4.85
CA ILE A 110 -13.54 34.40 3.43
C ILE A 110 -13.06 35.72 2.86
N THR A 111 -12.29 35.64 1.78
CA THR A 111 -11.91 36.77 0.93
C THR A 111 -12.60 36.65 -0.41
N VAL A 112 -13.32 37.69 -0.81
CA VAL A 112 -14.01 37.71 -2.11
C VAL A 112 -13.08 38.39 -3.10
N VAL A 113 -12.50 37.61 -4.00
CA VAL A 113 -11.53 38.10 -4.99
C VAL A 113 -12.20 38.25 -6.34
N ALA A 114 -11.94 39.38 -7.02
CA ALA A 114 -12.50 39.65 -8.34
C ALA A 114 -12.01 38.67 -9.43
N SER A 115 -10.88 37.98 -9.20
CA SER A 115 -10.30 37.00 -10.13
C SER A 115 -9.49 35.95 -9.35
N VAL A 116 -9.39 34.71 -9.86
CA VAL A 116 -8.56 33.66 -9.25
C VAL A 116 -7.13 33.75 -9.74
N GLY A 117 -6.17 33.70 -8.82
CA GLY A 117 -4.75 33.60 -9.10
C GLY A 117 -4.25 32.15 -8.99
N TYR A 118 -3.65 31.59 -10.04
CA TYR A 118 -3.00 30.28 -10.05
C TYR A 118 -1.48 30.43 -10.10
N THR A 119 -0.75 29.59 -9.39
CA THR A 119 0.70 29.42 -9.61
C THR A 119 0.94 28.00 -10.10
N ILE A 120 1.45 27.85 -11.32
CA ILE A 120 1.68 26.55 -11.95
C ILE A 120 3.18 26.39 -12.14
N LYS A 121 3.74 25.32 -11.57
CA LYS A 121 5.12 24.91 -11.83
C LYS A 121 5.13 23.77 -12.83
N ALA A 122 5.90 23.93 -13.89
CA ALA A 122 5.98 22.95 -14.97
C ALA A 122 7.43 22.63 -15.31
N ILE A 123 7.67 21.38 -15.69
CA ILE A 123 8.98 20.93 -16.19
C ILE A 123 9.03 21.18 -17.70
N GLN A 124 10.15 21.70 -18.18
CA GLN A 124 10.40 21.91 -19.61
C GLN A 124 10.07 20.66 -20.45
N GLY A 125 9.35 20.85 -21.55
CA GLY A 125 8.91 19.79 -22.48
C GLY A 125 7.62 19.08 -22.08
N LYS A 126 6.99 19.43 -20.95
CA LYS A 126 5.67 18.88 -20.56
C LYS A 126 4.52 19.74 -21.08
N ASN A 127 3.33 19.16 -21.14
CA ASN A 127 2.10 19.89 -21.47
C ASN A 127 1.48 20.43 -20.17
N VAL A 128 0.94 21.65 -20.22
CA VAL A 128 0.42 22.37 -19.06
C VAL A 128 -0.95 22.95 -19.39
N HIS A 129 -1.91 22.83 -18.46
CA HIS A 129 -3.23 23.42 -18.58
C HIS A 129 -3.28 24.75 -17.82
N LEU A 130 -3.67 25.84 -18.47
CA LEU A 130 -3.85 27.15 -17.86
C LEU A 130 -5.36 27.42 -17.72
N PRO A 131 -5.92 27.41 -16.50
CA PRO A 131 -7.36 27.45 -16.31
C PRO A 131 -7.97 28.84 -16.48
N CYS A 132 -9.16 28.89 -17.06
CA CYS A 132 -10.01 30.09 -17.10
C CYS A 132 -11.48 29.72 -16.97
N HIS A 133 -12.14 30.23 -15.93
CA HIS A 133 -13.51 29.86 -15.61
C HIS A 133 -14.40 31.11 -15.58
N PHE A 134 -15.47 31.10 -16.36
CA PHE A 134 -16.54 32.09 -16.28
C PHE A 134 -17.44 31.78 -15.07
N PRO A 135 -17.93 32.80 -14.35
CA PRO A 135 -18.93 32.58 -13.30
C PRO A 135 -20.16 31.88 -13.88
N SER A 136 -20.73 30.91 -13.16
CA SER A 136 -21.89 30.12 -13.64
C SER A 136 -23.14 30.95 -13.93
N THR A 137 -23.20 32.19 -13.45
CA THR A 137 -24.27 33.17 -13.72
C THR A 137 -24.07 33.97 -15.01
N SER A 138 -22.90 33.87 -15.65
CA SER A 138 -22.53 34.64 -16.83
C SER A 138 -22.99 33.93 -18.11
N GLN A 139 -23.44 34.71 -19.09
CA GLN A 139 -23.77 34.21 -20.42
C GLN A 139 -22.50 34.25 -21.30
N VAL A 140 -21.99 33.08 -21.68
CA VAL A 140 -20.78 32.98 -22.51
C VAL A 140 -21.17 33.13 -23.98
N ASN A 141 -21.01 34.34 -24.52
CA ASN A 141 -21.37 34.65 -25.90
C ASN A 141 -20.14 34.67 -26.85
N SER A 142 -18.94 34.59 -26.29
CA SER A 142 -17.68 34.60 -27.04
C SER A 142 -16.58 33.87 -26.26
N ASN A 143 -15.50 33.51 -26.94
CA ASN A 143 -14.31 33.01 -26.30
C ASN A 143 -13.66 34.08 -25.42
N ALA A 144 -12.94 33.65 -24.39
CA ALA A 144 -12.16 34.48 -23.52
C ALA A 144 -10.89 34.95 -24.21
N LEU A 145 -10.52 36.19 -23.93
CA LEU A 145 -9.28 36.77 -24.42
C LEU A 145 -8.15 36.34 -23.49
N TRP A 146 -7.23 35.53 -24.03
CA TRP A 146 -6.02 35.13 -23.33
C TRP A 146 -4.88 36.11 -23.63
N ILE A 147 -4.19 36.58 -22.60
CA ILE A 147 -3.10 37.56 -22.71
C ILE A 147 -1.90 37.05 -21.91
N LYS A 148 -0.73 36.99 -22.55
CA LYS A 148 0.55 36.77 -21.88
C LYS A 148 1.24 38.13 -21.74
N GLU A 149 1.58 38.55 -20.52
CA GLU A 149 2.35 39.78 -20.20
C GLU A 149 1.94 41.09 -20.93
N ALA A 150 1.35 42.04 -20.20
CA ALA A 150 1.16 43.46 -20.59
C ALA A 150 0.80 43.77 -22.07
N ASN A 151 -0.04 42.94 -22.71
CA ASN A 151 -0.79 43.12 -23.97
C ASN A 151 -0.44 42.19 -25.16
N GLU A 152 0.31 41.11 -25.00
CA GLU A 152 0.35 40.08 -26.07
C GLU A 152 -0.89 39.18 -25.98
N ALA A 153 -1.88 39.46 -26.83
CA ALA A 153 -3.03 38.58 -27.01
C ALA A 153 -2.57 37.26 -27.63
N LEU A 154 -2.90 36.15 -26.97
CA LEU A 154 -2.62 34.82 -27.47
C LEU A 154 -3.64 34.47 -28.55
N ASN A 155 -3.15 34.02 -29.70
CA ASN A 155 -4.01 33.54 -30.77
C ASN A 155 -4.44 32.09 -30.46
N THR A 156 -5.58 31.95 -29.79
CA THR A 156 -6.18 30.67 -29.40
C THR A 156 -7.08 30.05 -30.46
N GLU A 157 -7.37 30.78 -31.55
CA GLU A 157 -8.25 30.35 -32.65
C GLU A 157 -7.47 29.92 -33.92
N ASP A 158 -6.13 30.02 -33.89
CA ASP A 158 -5.29 29.56 -35.00
C ASP A 158 -5.09 28.04 -34.95
N GLU A 159 -5.85 27.31 -35.78
CA GLU A 159 -5.73 25.86 -35.93
C GLU A 159 -4.34 25.38 -36.37
N ASN A 160 -3.49 26.26 -36.93
CA ASN A 160 -2.12 25.92 -37.29
C ASN A 160 -1.14 26.05 -36.11
N ASN A 161 -1.53 26.73 -35.03
CA ASN A 161 -0.69 26.91 -33.86
C ASN A 161 -0.73 25.67 -32.95
N LYS A 162 0.20 24.74 -33.17
CA LYS A 162 0.30 23.51 -32.35
C LYS A 162 0.77 23.74 -30.90
N LYS A 163 1.13 24.97 -30.53
CA LYS A 163 1.67 25.29 -29.20
C LYS A 163 0.58 25.54 -28.16
N ILE A 164 -0.52 26.17 -28.56
CA ILE A 164 -1.62 26.59 -27.68
C ILE A 164 -2.93 26.06 -28.25
N GLU A 165 -3.72 25.39 -27.42
CA GLU A 165 -5.02 24.83 -27.82
C GLU A 165 -6.08 25.23 -26.81
N LEU A 166 -7.18 25.83 -27.27
CA LEU A 166 -8.36 26.10 -26.43
C LEU A 166 -9.22 24.84 -26.34
N LEU A 167 -9.40 24.29 -25.13
CA LEU A 167 -10.00 22.97 -24.97
C LEU A 167 -11.53 22.96 -25.09
N TYR A 168 -12.21 24.04 -24.67
CA TYR A 168 -13.68 24.12 -24.69
C TYR A 168 -14.16 25.52 -25.11
N PRO A 169 -14.13 25.83 -26.42
CA PRO A 169 -14.65 27.11 -26.91
C PRO A 169 -16.13 27.26 -26.59
N LEU A 170 -16.54 28.48 -26.24
CA LEU A 170 -17.92 28.86 -25.86
C LEU A 170 -18.48 28.15 -24.60
N ASP A 171 -17.65 27.48 -23.80
CA ASP A 171 -18.04 26.89 -22.52
C ASP A 171 -17.74 27.85 -21.34
N HIS A 172 -18.23 27.53 -20.15
CA HIS A 172 -17.88 28.23 -18.90
C HIS A 172 -16.45 27.92 -18.48
N ASP A 173 -15.87 26.78 -18.85
CA ASP A 173 -14.44 26.49 -18.68
C ASP A 173 -13.69 26.70 -20.00
N GLN A 174 -12.91 27.78 -20.11
CA GLN A 174 -12.12 28.11 -21.30
C GLN A 174 -10.62 27.96 -21.05
N THR A 175 -10.25 26.83 -20.45
CA THR A 175 -8.87 26.40 -20.23
C THR A 175 -8.09 26.26 -21.55
N ILE A 176 -6.85 26.74 -21.56
CA ILE A 176 -5.90 26.50 -22.66
C ILE A 176 -4.88 25.42 -22.27
N LEU A 177 -4.54 24.58 -23.24
CA LEU A 177 -3.44 23.63 -23.17
C LEU A 177 -2.20 24.23 -23.85
N LEU A 178 -1.14 24.44 -23.08
CA LEU A 178 0.17 24.85 -23.57
C LEU A 178 1.05 23.60 -23.71
N ARG A 179 1.42 23.26 -24.95
CA ARG A 179 2.17 22.03 -25.27
C ARG A 179 3.68 22.26 -25.18
N GLU A 180 4.39 21.23 -24.72
CA GLU A 180 5.86 21.20 -24.67
C GLU A 180 6.49 22.49 -24.13
N VAL A 181 6.12 22.90 -22.91
CA VAL A 181 6.50 24.21 -22.36
C VAL A 181 8.02 24.42 -22.34
N ALA A 182 8.47 25.60 -22.74
CA ALA A 182 9.85 26.04 -22.75
C ALA A 182 10.10 27.11 -21.68
N LEU A 183 11.35 27.43 -21.36
CA LEU A 183 11.67 28.46 -20.35
C LEU A 183 11.07 29.83 -20.70
N GLU A 184 11.00 30.15 -21.99
CA GLU A 184 10.37 31.36 -22.53
C GLU A 184 8.84 31.38 -22.38
N ASP A 185 8.22 30.25 -22.08
CA ASP A 185 6.78 30.17 -21.79
C ASP A 185 6.46 30.60 -20.36
N ALA A 186 7.45 30.67 -19.46
CA ALA A 186 7.24 31.21 -18.12
C ALA A 186 6.78 32.67 -18.19
N GLY A 187 5.92 33.07 -17.25
CA GLY A 187 5.36 34.42 -17.24
C GLY A 187 3.97 34.49 -16.61
N VAL A 188 3.33 35.64 -16.77
CA VAL A 188 1.98 35.91 -16.23
C VAL A 188 0.95 35.91 -17.34
N TYR A 189 0.01 34.97 -17.26
CA TYR A 189 -1.12 34.84 -18.17
C TYR A 189 -2.39 35.40 -17.54
N HIS A 190 -3.23 35.98 -18.37
CA HIS A 190 -4.51 36.57 -18.00
C HIS A 190 -5.56 35.98 -18.92
N CYS A 191 -6.73 35.72 -18.36
CA CYS A 191 -7.91 35.40 -19.13
C CYS A 191 -8.98 36.42 -18.83
N GLU A 192 -9.54 37.04 -19.86
CA GLU A 192 -10.54 38.11 -19.76
C GLU A 192 -11.81 37.75 -20.53
N SER A 193 -12.97 38.16 -20.02
CA SER A 193 -14.23 38.08 -20.76
C SER A 193 -14.26 39.10 -21.92
N ALA A 194 -15.23 38.98 -22.84
CA ALA A 194 -15.45 39.99 -23.89
C ALA A 194 -15.75 41.40 -23.34
N GLU A 195 -16.23 41.48 -22.09
CA GLU A 195 -16.50 42.75 -21.41
C GLU A 195 -15.25 43.31 -20.69
N LYS A 196 -14.07 42.69 -20.92
CA LYS A 196 -12.79 43.01 -20.27
C LYS A 196 -12.79 42.79 -18.76
N GLU A 197 -13.65 41.90 -18.28
CA GLU A 197 -13.59 41.43 -16.91
C GLU A 197 -12.50 40.38 -16.79
N LYS A 198 -11.55 40.59 -15.88
CA LYS A 198 -10.43 39.68 -15.67
C LYS A 198 -10.89 38.45 -14.86
N LEU A 199 -10.92 37.29 -15.50
CA LEU A 199 -11.43 36.03 -14.94
C LEU A 199 -10.35 35.27 -14.14
N SER A 200 -9.15 35.16 -14.68
CA SER A 200 -8.01 34.50 -14.02
C SER A 200 -6.67 35.19 -14.26
N THR A 201 -5.75 35.02 -13.31
CA THR A 201 -4.31 35.33 -13.45
C THR A 201 -3.51 34.06 -13.18
N ILE A 202 -2.61 33.67 -14.07
CA ILE A 202 -1.79 32.47 -13.92
C ILE A 202 -0.32 32.87 -13.92
N TYR A 203 0.41 32.51 -12.88
CA TYR A 203 1.86 32.59 -12.79
C TYR A 203 2.46 31.24 -13.21
N LEU A 204 2.90 31.14 -14.46
CA LEU A 204 3.57 29.94 -14.96
C LEU A 204 5.07 30.04 -14.70
N ILE A 205 5.59 29.09 -13.92
CA ILE A 205 7.02 28.92 -13.67
C ILE A 205 7.45 27.66 -14.43
N VAL A 206 8.36 27.81 -15.38
CA VAL A 206 8.94 26.67 -16.11
C VAL A 206 10.34 26.42 -15.55
N GLU A 207 10.55 25.21 -15.04
CA GLU A 207 11.81 24.73 -14.50
C GLU A 207 12.43 23.75 -15.52
N VAL A 208 13.74 23.86 -15.76
CA VAL A 208 14.46 22.81 -16.51
C VAL A 208 14.36 21.53 -15.69
N ALA A 209 14.10 20.40 -16.33
CA ALA A 209 14.24 19.11 -15.66
C ALA A 209 15.64 19.08 -15.02
N PRO A 210 15.76 18.79 -13.71
CA PRO A 210 17.08 18.74 -13.09
C PRO A 210 17.97 17.83 -13.93
N THR A 211 19.12 18.34 -14.38
CA THR A 211 20.12 17.53 -15.06
C THR A 211 20.35 16.31 -14.18
N PRO A 212 20.16 15.08 -14.68
CA PRO A 212 20.39 13.90 -13.85
C PRO A 212 21.81 14.03 -13.33
N GLU A 213 21.96 14.09 -12.01
CA GLU A 213 23.28 14.14 -11.41
C GLU A 213 24.10 12.98 -12.00
N PRO A 214 25.36 13.23 -12.40
CA PRO A 214 26.22 12.15 -12.86
C PRO A 214 26.22 11.07 -11.78
N HIS A 215 26.09 9.81 -12.20
CA HIS A 215 26.06 8.69 -11.27
C HIS A 215 27.32 8.74 -10.40
N SER A 216 27.14 8.92 -9.08
CA SER A 216 28.23 9.02 -8.13
C SER A 216 27.93 8.13 -6.94
N CYS A 217 28.77 7.12 -6.76
CA CYS A 217 28.75 6.23 -5.60
C CYS A 217 29.68 6.71 -4.48
N SER A 218 30.15 7.96 -4.55
CA SER A 218 30.99 8.56 -3.51
C SER A 218 30.27 8.45 -2.16
N ASN A 219 30.87 7.75 -1.19
CA ASN A 219 30.32 7.43 0.14
C ASN A 219 29.22 6.35 0.20
N PHE A 220 28.92 5.65 -0.90
CA PHE A 220 27.84 4.66 -0.97
C PHE A 220 28.30 3.23 -1.25
N THR A 221 29.62 3.00 -1.37
CA THR A 221 30.22 1.69 -1.65
C THR A 221 30.53 0.86 -0.41
N THR A 222 30.36 1.42 0.79
CA THR A 222 30.63 0.68 2.03
C THR A 222 29.68 -0.52 2.17
N PRO A 223 30.12 -1.65 2.76
CA PRO A 223 29.26 -2.80 3.04
C PRO A 223 28.06 -2.42 3.92
N TRP A 224 27.02 -3.26 3.97
CA TRP A 224 25.92 -3.06 4.92
C TRP A 224 26.42 -3.06 6.35
N GLU A 225 25.85 -2.20 7.20
CA GLU A 225 26.33 -2.01 8.56
C GLU A 225 26.06 -3.24 9.45
N PRO A 226 26.98 -3.61 10.35
CA PRO A 226 26.77 -4.78 11.21
C PRO A 226 25.59 -4.57 12.17
N CYS A 227 24.90 -5.67 12.50
CA CYS A 227 23.89 -5.68 13.55
C CYS A 227 24.57 -5.58 14.92
N LEU A 228 24.54 -4.40 15.55
CA LEU A 228 25.18 -4.18 16.85
C LEU A 228 24.46 -4.88 18.02
N ASP A 229 23.23 -5.36 17.80
CA ASP A 229 22.40 -5.99 18.82
C ASP A 229 21.88 -7.36 18.31
N GLU A 230 22.79 -8.27 18.01
CA GLU A 230 22.47 -9.62 17.47
C GLU A 230 21.57 -10.46 18.40
N ASN A 231 21.64 -10.19 19.70
CA ASN A 231 20.86 -10.83 20.75
C ASN A 231 19.72 -9.95 21.26
N SER A 232 19.38 -8.88 20.52
CA SER A 232 18.29 -7.99 20.88
C SER A 232 17.00 -8.76 21.02
N ARG A 233 16.30 -8.53 22.14
CA ARG A 233 14.95 -9.06 22.33
C ARG A 233 13.92 -8.37 21.44
N THR A 234 14.26 -7.25 20.80
CA THR A 234 13.33 -6.45 19.98
C THR A 234 13.48 -6.67 18.48
N ALA A 235 14.68 -7.02 18.00
CA ALA A 235 14.94 -7.15 16.56
C ALA A 235 14.12 -8.27 15.89
N GLU A 236 13.99 -9.44 16.54
CA GLU A 236 13.16 -10.53 16.02
C GLU A 236 11.67 -10.14 15.96
N PRO A 237 11.05 -9.63 17.05
CA PRO A 237 9.67 -9.14 17.00
C PRO A 237 9.42 -8.06 15.94
N ILE A 238 10.35 -7.11 15.76
CA ILE A 238 10.25 -6.09 14.71
C ILE A 238 10.13 -6.75 13.34
N LEU A 239 11.01 -7.70 13.02
CA LEU A 239 10.95 -8.39 11.73
C LEU A 239 9.65 -9.19 11.55
N GLN A 240 9.15 -9.84 12.60
CA GLN A 240 7.90 -10.62 12.56
C GLN A 240 6.69 -9.71 12.29
N GLU A 241 6.62 -8.56 12.96
CA GLU A 241 5.58 -7.55 12.78
C GLU A 241 5.64 -6.96 11.38
N SER A 242 6.82 -6.49 10.94
CA SER A 242 7.05 -5.97 9.59
C SER A 242 6.67 -6.98 8.52
N THR A 243 7.04 -8.26 8.69
CA THR A 243 6.67 -9.32 7.74
C THR A 243 5.17 -9.51 7.67
N THR A 244 4.47 -9.46 8.81
CA THR A 244 3.00 -9.59 8.84
C THR A 244 2.32 -8.40 8.18
N GLU A 245 2.81 -7.18 8.46
CA GLU A 245 2.30 -5.95 7.83
C GLU A 245 2.52 -5.96 6.31
N PHE A 246 3.75 -6.27 5.88
CA PHE A 246 4.09 -6.42 4.48
C PHE A 246 3.17 -7.44 3.78
N SER A 247 2.86 -8.54 4.45
CA SER A 247 1.97 -9.58 3.93
C SER A 247 0.56 -9.09 3.66
N MET A 248 -0.01 -8.31 4.58
CA MET A 248 -1.36 -7.76 4.41
C MET A 248 -1.38 -6.66 3.35
N LYS A 249 -0.32 -5.85 3.27
CA LYS A 249 -0.15 -4.84 2.22
C LYS A 249 -0.08 -5.48 0.83
N LEU A 250 0.75 -6.52 0.66
CA LEU A 250 0.81 -7.32 -0.56
C LEU A 250 -0.54 -7.94 -0.91
N PHE A 251 -1.21 -8.55 0.07
CA PHE A 251 -2.52 -9.15 -0.14
C PHE A 251 -3.53 -8.12 -0.63
N SER A 252 -3.50 -6.89 -0.08
CA SER A 252 -4.41 -5.82 -0.50
C SER A 252 -4.19 -5.41 -1.94
N TYR A 253 -2.94 -5.27 -2.39
CA TYR A 253 -2.68 -4.95 -3.80
C TYR A 253 -3.07 -6.08 -4.75
N LEU A 254 -2.83 -7.33 -4.37
CA LEU A 254 -3.14 -8.49 -5.20
C LEU A 254 -4.64 -8.70 -5.37
N ARG A 255 -5.43 -8.60 -4.28
CA ARG A 255 -6.89 -8.75 -4.35
C ARG A 255 -7.57 -7.64 -5.17
N GLU A 256 -7.02 -6.44 -5.18
CA GLU A 256 -7.53 -5.32 -5.99
C GLU A 256 -7.18 -5.52 -7.47
N SER A 257 -5.99 -6.03 -7.75
CA SER A 257 -5.52 -6.25 -9.13
C SER A 257 -6.20 -7.45 -9.79
N TYR A 258 -6.53 -8.47 -8.99
CA TYR A 258 -7.12 -9.72 -9.45
C TYR A 258 -8.35 -10.08 -8.60
N PRO A 259 -9.47 -9.34 -8.68
CA PRO A 259 -10.62 -9.52 -7.78
C PRO A 259 -11.38 -10.83 -8.00
N PHE A 260 -11.24 -11.47 -9.17
CA PHE A 260 -11.98 -12.67 -9.57
C PHE A 260 -11.07 -13.83 -9.96
N ASN A 261 -9.85 -13.90 -9.41
CA ASN A 261 -8.94 -15.03 -9.61
C ASN A 261 -8.58 -15.68 -8.28
N ASN A 262 -8.14 -16.93 -8.34
CA ASN A 262 -7.37 -17.49 -7.24
C ASN A 262 -6.13 -16.64 -6.99
N LEU A 263 -5.74 -16.54 -5.72
CA LEU A 263 -4.51 -15.86 -5.32
C LEU A 263 -3.65 -16.84 -4.55
N LEU A 264 -2.34 -16.76 -4.78
CA LEU A 264 -1.35 -17.35 -3.91
C LEU A 264 -0.04 -16.57 -4.07
N PHE A 265 0.58 -16.26 -2.95
CA PHE A 265 1.93 -15.71 -2.91
C PHE A 265 2.58 -16.06 -1.57
N SER A 266 3.91 -15.98 -1.52
CA SER A 266 4.67 -16.13 -0.27
C SER A 266 5.27 -14.78 0.13
N PRO A 267 4.71 -14.10 1.14
CA PRO A 267 5.23 -12.82 1.59
C PRO A 267 6.66 -12.92 2.10
N ILE A 268 6.98 -13.96 2.87
CA ILE A 268 8.34 -14.16 3.41
C ILE A 268 9.37 -14.33 2.30
N SER A 269 9.01 -15.04 1.22
CA SER A 269 9.88 -15.28 0.08
C SER A 269 10.15 -13.99 -0.71
N ILE A 270 9.11 -13.20 -0.98
CA ILE A 270 9.25 -11.88 -1.63
C ILE A 270 10.05 -10.91 -0.74
N SER A 271 9.75 -10.88 0.55
CA SER A 271 10.44 -10.03 1.53
C SER A 271 11.93 -10.38 1.60
N ALA A 272 12.28 -11.67 1.60
CA ALA A 272 13.67 -12.11 1.56
C ALA A 272 14.40 -11.64 0.29
N THR A 273 13.76 -11.71 -0.88
CA THR A 273 14.34 -11.21 -2.14
C THR A 273 14.53 -9.69 -2.13
N LEU A 274 13.56 -8.92 -1.62
CA LEU A 274 13.71 -7.47 -1.45
C LEU A 274 14.80 -7.13 -0.44
N SER A 275 14.89 -7.88 0.66
CA SER A 275 15.93 -7.76 1.67
C SER A 275 17.31 -8.09 1.11
N HIS A 276 17.41 -9.04 0.18
CA HIS A 276 18.66 -9.35 -0.50
C HIS A 276 19.11 -8.16 -1.38
N LEU A 277 18.21 -7.59 -2.17
CA LEU A 277 18.52 -6.37 -2.95
C LEU A 277 18.88 -5.17 -2.06
N LEU A 278 18.26 -5.06 -0.88
CA LEU A 278 18.51 -4.00 0.09
C LEU A 278 19.99 -3.90 0.51
N LEU A 279 20.75 -5.01 0.52
CA LEU A 279 22.20 -5.01 0.81
C LEU A 279 22.96 -4.02 -0.10
N GLY A 280 22.55 -3.92 -1.37
CA GLY A 280 23.16 -3.03 -2.36
C GLY A 280 22.54 -1.64 -2.43
N ALA A 281 21.36 -1.44 -1.86
CA ALA A 281 20.59 -0.21 -1.98
C ALA A 281 21.08 0.90 -1.05
N ARG A 282 21.06 2.13 -1.54
CA ARG A 282 21.53 3.31 -0.81
C ARG A 282 20.54 4.48 -0.92
N ASP A 283 20.67 5.42 0.00
CA ASP A 283 19.84 6.62 0.14
C ASP A 283 18.33 6.40 -0.12
N ASN A 284 17.73 7.05 -1.11
CA ASN A 284 16.29 6.97 -1.37
C ASN A 284 15.86 5.58 -1.84
N THR A 285 16.74 4.82 -2.49
CA THR A 285 16.45 3.43 -2.89
C THR A 285 16.36 2.55 -1.63
N ARG A 286 17.30 2.69 -0.69
CA ARG A 286 17.26 2.02 0.62
C ARG A 286 15.96 2.34 1.36
N LYS A 287 15.64 3.62 1.53
CA LYS A 287 14.42 4.07 2.23
C LYS A 287 13.15 3.53 1.57
N SER A 288 13.12 3.44 0.25
CA SER A 288 11.96 2.94 -0.50
C SER A 288 11.77 1.43 -0.30
N ILE A 289 12.86 0.65 -0.35
CA ILE A 289 12.81 -0.80 -0.09
C ILE A 289 12.43 -1.07 1.38
N GLU A 290 13.03 -0.37 2.35
CA GLU A 290 12.69 -0.48 3.77
C GLU A 290 11.19 -0.22 4.01
N ARG A 291 10.66 0.88 3.44
CA ARG A 291 9.23 1.22 3.52
C ARG A 291 8.34 0.20 2.82
N ALA A 292 8.78 -0.33 1.68
CA ALA A 292 8.02 -1.35 0.96
C ALA A 292 7.88 -2.62 1.78
N MET A 293 8.94 -3.03 2.48
CA MET A 293 8.98 -4.20 3.38
C MET A 293 8.37 -3.93 4.77
N CYS A 294 7.89 -2.72 5.04
CA CYS A 294 7.38 -2.28 6.34
C CYS A 294 8.40 -2.43 7.48
N VAL A 295 9.71 -2.38 7.19
CA VAL A 295 10.76 -2.39 8.21
C VAL A 295 11.08 -0.95 8.65
N PRO A 296 11.40 -0.70 9.93
CA PRO A 296 11.81 0.61 10.38
C PRO A 296 13.04 1.11 9.62
N HIS A 297 13.10 2.42 9.36
CA HIS A 297 14.29 3.03 8.79
C HIS A 297 15.51 2.78 9.68
N ASN A 298 16.67 2.52 9.05
CA ASN A 298 17.92 2.21 9.75
C ASN A 298 17.84 0.96 10.64
N PHE A 299 16.97 -0.01 10.32
CA PHE A 299 16.97 -1.31 10.99
C PHE A 299 18.15 -2.18 10.50
N HIS A 300 19.35 -1.89 11.00
CA HIS A 300 20.60 -2.54 10.56
C HIS A 300 20.60 -4.07 10.73
N CYS A 301 19.81 -4.59 11.68
CA CYS A 301 19.70 -6.02 11.95
C CYS A 301 18.82 -6.81 10.97
N VAL A 302 18.20 -6.17 9.97
CA VAL A 302 17.25 -6.81 9.04
C VAL A 302 17.82 -8.07 8.38
N HIS A 303 19.03 -8.02 7.81
CA HIS A 303 19.62 -9.16 7.09
C HIS A 303 19.99 -10.31 8.04
N PHE A 304 20.49 -9.98 9.23
CA PHE A 304 20.81 -10.98 10.25
C PHE A 304 19.56 -11.69 10.79
N GLN A 305 18.47 -10.95 11.02
CA GLN A 305 17.20 -11.54 11.44
C GLN A 305 16.54 -12.35 10.31
N MET A 306 16.65 -11.89 9.05
CA MET A 306 16.23 -12.67 7.87
C MET A 306 17.00 -13.98 7.76
N LYS A 307 18.32 -13.96 8.01
CA LYS A 307 19.14 -15.19 8.07
C LYS A 307 18.63 -16.16 9.13
N LYS A 308 18.45 -15.69 10.37
CA LYS A 308 17.91 -16.52 11.47
C LYS A 308 16.55 -17.10 11.12
N LEU A 309 15.66 -16.29 10.53
CA LEU A 309 14.33 -16.73 10.11
C LEU A 309 14.40 -17.79 9.00
N ARG A 310 15.23 -17.59 7.97
CA ARG A 310 15.49 -18.56 6.90
C ARG A 310 15.97 -19.90 7.45
N GLU A 311 16.94 -19.88 8.36
CA GLU A 311 17.48 -21.08 9.01
C GLU A 311 16.40 -21.84 9.79
N LYS A 312 15.57 -21.13 10.57
CA LYS A 312 14.40 -21.70 11.26
C LYS A 312 13.41 -22.36 10.30
N LEU A 313 13.19 -21.79 9.11
CA LEU A 313 12.21 -22.26 8.13
C LEU A 313 12.74 -23.31 7.14
N SER A 314 14.04 -23.57 7.12
CA SER A 314 14.71 -24.40 6.09
C SER A 314 14.17 -25.82 5.94
N SER A 315 13.63 -26.40 7.02
CA SER A 315 13.09 -27.77 7.03
C SER A 315 11.66 -27.85 6.47
N SER A 316 10.87 -26.78 6.58
CA SER A 316 9.44 -26.76 6.25
C SER A 316 9.13 -25.98 4.97
N LEU A 317 10.02 -25.09 4.53
CA LEU A 317 9.81 -24.24 3.36
C LEU A 317 10.98 -24.35 2.37
N GLN A 318 10.67 -24.65 1.11
CA GLN A 318 11.65 -24.67 0.03
C GLN A 318 11.54 -23.37 -0.77
N MET A 319 12.46 -22.43 -0.52
CA MET A 319 12.57 -21.15 -1.23
C MET A 319 13.77 -21.18 -2.17
N ALA A 320 13.55 -20.75 -3.40
CA ALA A 320 14.57 -20.49 -4.40
C ALA A 320 14.55 -18.99 -4.71
N SER A 321 15.45 -18.24 -4.07
CA SER A 321 15.65 -16.81 -4.34
C SER A 321 17.01 -16.62 -5.00
N GLN A 322 17.07 -15.82 -6.06
CA GLN A 322 18.33 -15.51 -6.72
C GLN A 322 18.32 -14.14 -7.39
N ILE A 323 19.49 -13.50 -7.37
CA ILE A 323 19.77 -12.30 -8.17
C ILE A 323 20.58 -12.74 -9.38
N TYR A 324 20.07 -12.46 -10.57
CA TYR A 324 20.80 -12.64 -11.82
C TYR A 324 21.24 -11.28 -12.35
N PHE A 325 22.46 -11.21 -12.87
CA PHE A 325 23.04 -9.95 -13.33
C PHE A 325 23.83 -10.10 -14.62
N ASN A 326 24.01 -8.99 -15.34
CA ASN A 326 24.75 -8.97 -16.59
C ASN A 326 26.24 -9.31 -16.37
N PRO A 327 26.83 -10.19 -17.19
CA PRO A 327 28.21 -10.66 -17.00
C PRO A 327 29.27 -9.55 -17.11
N LEU A 328 28.94 -8.39 -17.70
CA LEU A 328 29.82 -7.22 -17.81
C LEU A 328 29.89 -6.40 -16.52
N MET A 329 28.99 -6.63 -15.55
CA MET A 329 28.99 -5.91 -14.27
C MET A 329 29.97 -6.55 -13.28
N ASN A 330 30.93 -5.75 -12.81
CA ASN A 330 31.82 -6.14 -11.71
C ASN A 330 31.15 -5.86 -10.36
N LEU A 331 30.42 -6.84 -9.84
CA LEU A 331 29.77 -6.70 -8.54
C LEU A 331 30.78 -6.51 -7.41
N SER A 332 30.39 -5.71 -6.42
CA SER A 332 31.16 -5.51 -5.18
C SER A 332 31.40 -6.84 -4.45
N GLU A 333 32.65 -7.13 -4.10
CA GLU A 333 33.01 -8.33 -3.31
C GLU A 333 32.23 -8.37 -1.99
N SER A 334 32.10 -7.23 -1.31
CA SER A 334 31.34 -7.15 -0.07
C SER A 334 29.85 -7.49 -0.24
N PHE A 335 29.26 -7.16 -1.39
CA PHE A 335 27.88 -7.53 -1.70
C PHE A 335 27.75 -9.03 -1.91
N ILE A 336 28.69 -9.65 -2.62
CA ILE A 336 28.74 -11.10 -2.83
C ILE A 336 28.89 -11.83 -1.49
N ASP A 337 29.86 -11.42 -0.66
CA ASP A 337 30.12 -12.04 0.64
C ASP A 337 28.91 -11.94 1.58
N GLN A 338 28.28 -10.77 1.67
CA GLN A 338 27.09 -10.58 2.50
C GLN A 338 25.86 -11.32 1.95
N SER A 339 25.76 -11.45 0.62
CA SER A 339 24.72 -12.25 -0.04
C SER A 339 24.82 -13.72 0.37
N ILE A 340 26.02 -14.29 0.34
CA ILE A 340 26.28 -15.66 0.80
C ILE A 340 26.03 -15.76 2.31
N GLN A 341 26.56 -14.82 3.10
CA GLN A 341 26.49 -14.85 4.56
C GLN A 341 25.05 -14.84 5.11
N PHE A 342 24.19 -13.97 4.56
CA PHE A 342 22.83 -13.75 5.08
C PHE A 342 21.76 -14.55 4.34
N TYR A 343 21.95 -14.78 3.03
CA TYR A 343 20.93 -15.40 2.18
C TYR A 343 21.31 -16.76 1.63
N ASP A 344 22.58 -17.19 1.77
CA ASP A 344 23.10 -18.43 1.17
C ASP A 344 22.83 -18.48 -0.34
N ALA A 345 22.96 -17.30 -0.95
CA ALA A 345 22.66 -17.05 -2.35
C ALA A 345 23.76 -16.17 -2.92
N GLU A 346 24.64 -16.77 -3.71
CA GLU A 346 25.62 -16.03 -4.52
C GLU A 346 24.93 -15.51 -5.78
N PRO A 347 24.94 -14.20 -6.08
CA PRO A 347 24.41 -13.67 -7.33
C PRO A 347 25.01 -14.39 -8.53
N THR A 348 24.19 -14.69 -9.54
CA THR A 348 24.61 -15.50 -10.70
C THR A 348 24.68 -14.65 -11.96
N ARG A 349 25.77 -14.80 -12.72
CA ARG A 349 25.93 -14.14 -14.02
C ARG A 349 24.95 -14.73 -15.03
N LEU A 350 24.32 -13.85 -15.80
CA LEU A 350 23.64 -14.25 -17.04
C LEU A 350 24.67 -14.63 -18.10
N LEU A 351 24.24 -15.50 -19.01
CA LEU A 351 24.92 -15.88 -20.22
C LEU A 351 24.61 -14.87 -21.33
N GLU A 352 25.37 -14.91 -22.42
CA GLU A 352 25.12 -14.05 -23.59
C GLU A 352 23.85 -14.46 -24.36
N ASN A 353 23.49 -15.75 -24.31
CA ASN A 353 22.38 -16.32 -25.06
C ASN A 353 21.07 -16.36 -24.25
N SER A 354 19.99 -15.82 -24.83
CA SER A 354 18.64 -15.76 -24.23
C SER A 354 18.03 -17.13 -23.92
N GLU A 355 18.17 -18.10 -24.84
CA GLU A 355 17.62 -19.45 -24.69
C GLU A 355 18.37 -20.23 -23.59
N GLU A 356 19.70 -20.12 -23.57
CA GLU A 356 20.53 -20.73 -22.53
C GLU A 356 20.22 -20.13 -21.14
N ASN A 357 20.05 -18.81 -21.05
CA ASN A 357 19.60 -18.15 -19.81
C ASN A 357 18.27 -18.68 -19.30
N THR A 358 17.30 -18.82 -20.21
CA THR A 358 15.96 -19.32 -19.90
C THR A 358 16.03 -20.76 -19.39
N ALA A 359 16.78 -21.62 -20.08
CA ALA A 359 16.99 -23.02 -19.68
C ALA A 359 17.74 -23.14 -18.35
N MET A 360 18.81 -22.36 -18.15
CA MET A 360 19.59 -22.31 -16.91
C MET A 360 18.70 -21.96 -15.72
N ILE A 361 17.90 -20.90 -15.84
CA ILE A 361 17.04 -20.42 -14.75
C ILE A 361 15.93 -21.42 -14.43
N ASN A 362 15.23 -21.94 -15.45
CA ASN A 362 14.18 -22.93 -15.22
C ASN A 362 14.74 -24.24 -14.62
N SER A 363 15.95 -24.65 -15.01
CA SER A 363 16.64 -25.81 -14.43
C SER A 363 17.06 -25.58 -12.98
N TRP A 364 17.55 -24.37 -12.67
CA TRP A 364 17.89 -23.97 -11.30
C TRP A 364 16.66 -23.96 -10.39
N VAL A 365 15.54 -23.38 -10.85
CA VAL A 365 14.26 -23.38 -10.12
C VAL A 365 13.76 -24.82 -9.90
N ALA A 366 13.81 -25.66 -10.93
CA ALA A 366 13.41 -27.07 -10.83
C ALA A 366 14.23 -27.80 -9.76
N ASN A 367 15.55 -27.65 -9.76
CA ASN A 367 16.42 -28.26 -8.77
C ASN A 367 16.10 -27.78 -7.34
N LYS A 368 16.07 -26.45 -7.14
CA LYS A 368 15.82 -25.85 -5.81
C LYS A 368 14.43 -26.15 -5.25
N THR A 369 13.44 -26.40 -6.12
CA THR A 369 12.07 -26.75 -5.72
C THR A 369 11.78 -28.25 -5.81
N LYS A 370 12.80 -29.12 -5.97
CA LYS A 370 12.65 -30.58 -6.09
C LYS A 370 11.64 -30.97 -7.20
N ASN A 371 11.73 -30.31 -8.34
CA ASN A 371 10.88 -30.44 -9.53
C ASN A 371 9.40 -30.09 -9.30
N LYS A 372 9.07 -29.36 -8.23
CA LYS A 372 7.71 -28.87 -7.99
C LYS A 372 7.36 -27.69 -8.89
N ILE A 373 8.32 -26.81 -9.14
CA ILE A 373 8.21 -25.70 -10.09
C ILE A 373 9.30 -25.91 -11.13
N THR A 374 8.92 -26.24 -12.36
CA THR A 374 9.87 -26.50 -13.46
C THR A 374 9.98 -25.35 -14.45
N HIS A 375 9.13 -24.34 -14.30
CA HIS A 375 9.03 -23.21 -15.22
C HIS A 375 8.72 -21.92 -14.44
N LEU A 376 9.56 -20.90 -14.56
CA LEU A 376 9.39 -19.59 -13.94
C LEU A 376 9.38 -18.46 -14.98
N VAL A 377 10.14 -18.62 -16.05
CA VAL A 377 10.36 -17.62 -17.09
C VAL A 377 10.18 -18.23 -18.47
N ASP A 378 9.52 -17.50 -19.37
CA ASP A 378 9.35 -17.92 -20.77
C ASP A 378 10.55 -17.53 -21.64
N SER A 379 11.12 -16.34 -21.40
CA SER A 379 12.26 -15.81 -22.15
C SER A 379 12.97 -14.73 -21.33
N ILE A 380 14.28 -14.58 -21.54
CA ILE A 380 15.11 -13.55 -20.89
C ILE A 380 15.86 -12.75 -21.93
N SER A 381 15.75 -11.42 -21.90
CA SER A 381 16.47 -10.56 -22.84
C SER A 381 17.99 -10.66 -22.65
N SER A 382 18.75 -10.64 -23.75
CA SER A 382 20.22 -10.55 -23.69
C SER A 382 20.71 -9.22 -23.11
N ASN A 383 19.87 -8.19 -23.14
CA ASN A 383 20.19 -6.84 -22.64
C ASN A 383 19.86 -6.65 -21.15
N THR A 384 19.36 -7.70 -20.49
CA THR A 384 19.04 -7.65 -19.07
C THR A 384 20.28 -7.34 -18.24
N GLN A 385 20.19 -6.31 -17.40
CA GLN A 385 21.17 -5.91 -16.41
C GLN A 385 20.97 -6.64 -15.08
N LEU A 386 19.74 -6.67 -14.57
CA LEU A 386 19.45 -7.22 -13.25
C LEU A 386 18.05 -7.86 -13.22
N MET A 387 17.96 -9.06 -12.64
CA MET A 387 16.69 -9.72 -12.36
C MET A 387 16.61 -10.25 -10.94
N LEU A 388 15.42 -10.17 -10.35
CA LEU A 388 15.10 -10.78 -9.08
C LEU A 388 14.17 -11.97 -9.32
N LEU A 389 14.64 -13.17 -9.03
CA LEU A 389 13.86 -14.39 -9.21
C LEU A 389 13.53 -15.01 -7.86
N ASN A 390 12.26 -15.38 -7.72
CA ASN A 390 11.76 -16.05 -6.54
C ASN A 390 10.78 -17.17 -6.94
N ALA A 391 11.07 -18.39 -6.50
CA ALA A 391 10.16 -19.51 -6.63
C ALA A 391 10.07 -20.24 -5.29
N VAL A 392 8.86 -20.56 -4.86
CA VAL A 392 8.64 -21.12 -3.53
C VAL A 392 7.57 -22.19 -3.58
N SER A 393 7.87 -23.33 -2.97
CA SER A 393 6.94 -24.44 -2.91
C SER A 393 6.76 -24.92 -1.48
N PHE A 394 5.51 -25.21 -1.14
CA PHE A 394 5.15 -25.87 0.11
C PHE A 394 4.34 -27.12 -0.18
N SER A 395 4.78 -28.23 0.40
CA SER A 395 4.10 -29.52 0.37
C SER A 395 3.90 -29.98 1.80
N GLY A 396 2.74 -29.62 2.37
CA GLY A 396 2.41 -29.92 3.76
C GLY A 396 1.77 -31.28 3.93
N GLN A 397 2.00 -31.88 5.10
CA GLN A 397 1.25 -33.02 5.60
C GLN A 397 0.45 -32.59 6.81
N TRP A 398 -0.77 -33.09 6.94
CA TRP A 398 -1.60 -32.82 8.11
C TRP A 398 -1.02 -33.52 9.34
N LYS A 399 -1.07 -32.86 10.50
CA LYS A 399 -0.69 -33.53 11.76
C LYS A 399 -1.64 -34.69 12.09
N VAL A 400 -2.91 -34.54 11.74
CA VAL A 400 -3.92 -35.61 11.76
C VAL A 400 -4.42 -35.80 10.33
N LYS A 401 -4.38 -37.03 9.82
CA LYS A 401 -4.79 -37.36 8.45
C LYS A 401 -6.25 -36.94 8.16
N LEU A 402 -6.51 -36.44 6.95
CA LEU A 402 -7.86 -36.28 6.39
C LEU A 402 -8.05 -37.31 5.27
N ASP A 403 -9.17 -38.03 5.29
CA ASP A 403 -9.43 -39.08 4.31
C ASP A 403 -10.07 -38.52 3.04
N LEU A 404 -9.60 -39.00 1.89
CA LEU A 404 -10.20 -38.67 0.60
C LEU A 404 -11.56 -39.38 0.46
N LYS A 405 -12.65 -38.63 0.27
CA LYS A 405 -13.96 -39.23 -0.02
C LYS A 405 -14.02 -39.74 -1.46
N GLN A 406 -14.64 -40.91 -1.63
CA GLN A 406 -14.95 -41.46 -2.97
C GLN A 406 -15.92 -40.57 -3.76
N LYS A 407 -16.92 -39.99 -3.08
CA LYS A 407 -17.87 -39.07 -3.70
C LYS A 407 -17.30 -37.66 -3.73
N LYS A 408 -17.33 -37.04 -4.92
CA LYS A 408 -16.99 -35.62 -5.09
C LYS A 408 -17.95 -34.73 -4.30
N GLY A 409 -17.43 -33.67 -3.69
CA GLY A 409 -18.20 -32.60 -3.06
C GLY A 409 -18.63 -31.53 -4.06
N GLN A 410 -19.61 -30.72 -3.67
CA GLN A 410 -20.08 -29.57 -4.45
C GLN A 410 -19.47 -28.30 -3.88
N PHE A 411 -18.57 -27.66 -4.63
CA PHE A 411 -18.03 -26.34 -4.30
C PHE A 411 -18.85 -25.28 -5.02
N VAL A 412 -19.37 -24.30 -4.29
CA VAL A 412 -20.12 -23.19 -4.86
C VAL A 412 -19.16 -22.02 -5.08
N LYS A 413 -19.05 -21.52 -6.30
CA LYS A 413 -18.18 -20.38 -6.68
C LYS A 413 -18.82 -19.04 -6.33
N LEU A 414 -18.06 -17.95 -6.45
CA LEU A 414 -18.54 -16.58 -6.20
C LEU A 414 -19.70 -16.15 -7.12
N ASN A 415 -19.73 -16.65 -8.36
CA ASN A 415 -20.79 -16.37 -9.32
C ASN A 415 -22.05 -17.26 -9.12
N GLY A 416 -22.03 -18.15 -8.11
CA GLY A 416 -23.12 -19.09 -7.84
C GLY A 416 -22.98 -20.44 -8.54
N ASP A 417 -22.04 -20.60 -9.47
CA ASP A 417 -21.82 -21.87 -10.16
C ASP A 417 -21.37 -22.97 -9.20
N ILE A 418 -21.79 -24.20 -9.46
CA ILE A 418 -21.43 -25.36 -8.66
C ILE A 418 -20.49 -26.26 -9.45
N VAL A 419 -19.32 -26.55 -8.88
CA VAL A 419 -18.35 -27.49 -9.44
C VAL A 419 -18.13 -28.69 -8.53
N ARG A 420 -17.88 -29.85 -9.14
CA ARG A 420 -17.62 -31.10 -8.41
C ARG A 420 -16.13 -31.29 -8.17
N VAL A 421 -15.73 -31.35 -6.90
CA VAL A 421 -14.32 -31.35 -6.49
C VAL A 421 -14.01 -32.56 -5.62
N SER A 422 -12.75 -33.01 -5.64
CA SER A 422 -12.25 -33.97 -4.66
C SER A 422 -12.27 -33.34 -3.28
N VAL A 423 -12.73 -34.08 -2.26
CA VAL A 423 -12.85 -33.57 -0.89
C VAL A 423 -12.12 -34.45 0.11
N LEU A 424 -11.41 -33.79 1.00
CA LEU A 424 -10.81 -34.33 2.21
C LEU A 424 -11.83 -34.25 3.34
N TYR A 425 -11.94 -35.30 4.14
CA TYR A 425 -12.96 -35.45 5.17
C TYR A 425 -12.44 -36.10 6.44
N HIS A 426 -12.97 -35.68 7.59
CA HIS A 426 -12.79 -36.39 8.85
C HIS A 426 -13.97 -36.08 9.78
N SER A 427 -14.63 -37.14 10.29
CA SER A 427 -15.91 -37.01 11.04
C SER A 427 -15.75 -36.45 12.46
N LYS A 428 -14.56 -36.59 13.05
CA LYS A 428 -14.27 -36.21 14.45
C LYS A 428 -12.88 -35.57 14.60
N TYR A 429 -12.56 -34.59 13.75
CA TYR A 429 -11.23 -33.99 13.69
C TYR A 429 -11.01 -33.09 14.91
N LEU A 430 -9.86 -33.20 15.59
CA LEU A 430 -9.54 -32.31 16.70
C LEU A 430 -8.91 -31.02 16.15
N ALA A 431 -9.69 -29.93 16.08
CA ALA A 431 -9.27 -28.63 15.57
C ALA A 431 -9.75 -27.49 16.48
N THR A 432 -9.05 -26.36 16.42
CA THR A 432 -9.57 -25.10 16.97
C THR A 432 -10.41 -24.44 15.89
N MET A 433 -11.64 -24.05 16.23
CA MET A 433 -12.58 -23.40 15.32
C MET A 433 -13.33 -22.32 16.09
N GLU A 434 -13.25 -21.09 15.61
CA GLU A 434 -13.85 -19.91 16.26
C GLU A 434 -14.55 -19.00 15.25
N HIS A 435 -15.49 -18.20 15.74
CA HIS A 435 -16.00 -17.06 14.99
C HIS A 435 -15.19 -15.81 15.35
N VAL A 436 -14.42 -15.31 14.38
CA VAL A 436 -13.58 -14.12 14.58
C VAL A 436 -14.43 -12.90 14.26
N VAL A 437 -14.93 -12.26 15.31
CA VAL A 437 -15.88 -11.13 15.25
C VAL A 437 -15.34 -10.01 14.36
N GLU A 438 -14.06 -9.68 14.52
CA GLU A 438 -13.42 -8.62 13.74
C GLU A 438 -13.45 -8.91 12.24
N LEU A 439 -13.22 -10.16 11.84
CA LEU A 439 -13.24 -10.55 10.42
C LEU A 439 -14.65 -10.88 9.91
N LYS A 440 -15.65 -11.04 10.80
CA LYS A 440 -16.97 -11.64 10.49
C LYS A 440 -16.85 -12.99 9.76
N ALA A 441 -15.84 -13.77 10.11
CA ALA A 441 -15.52 -15.04 9.47
C ALA A 441 -15.48 -16.19 10.49
N GLN A 442 -15.80 -17.39 10.02
CA GLN A 442 -15.48 -18.61 10.75
C GLN A 442 -14.04 -18.99 10.42
N VAL A 443 -13.20 -19.19 11.42
CA VAL A 443 -11.79 -19.54 11.23
C VAL A 443 -11.54 -20.91 11.85
N ALA A 444 -10.93 -21.81 11.09
CA ALA A 444 -10.43 -23.08 11.59
C ALA A 444 -8.92 -23.17 11.43
N ARG A 445 -8.26 -23.65 12.49
CA ARG A 445 -6.82 -23.90 12.52
C ARG A 445 -6.54 -25.39 12.42
N PHE A 446 -5.70 -25.75 11.47
CA PHE A 446 -5.24 -27.12 11.24
C PHE A 446 -3.72 -27.17 11.39
N ALA A 447 -3.24 -27.89 12.40
CA ALA A 447 -1.81 -28.13 12.58
C ALA A 447 -1.28 -29.04 11.47
N LEU A 448 -0.12 -28.68 10.90
CA LEU A 448 0.62 -29.48 9.94
C LEU A 448 1.88 -30.06 10.60
N SER A 449 2.49 -31.03 9.93
CA SER A 449 3.84 -31.49 10.27
C SER A 449 4.87 -30.38 10.00
N GLY A 450 5.88 -30.22 10.86
CA GLY A 450 6.93 -29.21 10.70
C GLY A 450 6.58 -27.81 11.22
N ASP A 451 5.94 -27.75 12.40
CA ASP A 451 5.67 -26.51 13.17
C ASP A 451 5.05 -25.38 12.34
N SER A 452 4.06 -25.75 11.52
CA SER A 452 3.27 -24.83 10.73
C SER A 452 1.79 -25.13 10.91
N SER A 453 0.96 -24.09 10.81
CA SER A 453 -0.49 -24.20 10.93
C SER A 453 -1.17 -23.57 9.73
N LEU A 454 -2.15 -24.28 9.16
CA LEU A 454 -3.04 -23.74 8.15
C LEU A 454 -4.27 -23.14 8.82
N TYR A 455 -4.55 -21.87 8.51
CA TYR A 455 -5.77 -21.18 8.90
C TYR A 455 -6.65 -21.05 7.67
N ILE A 456 -7.87 -21.56 7.77
CA ILE A 456 -8.90 -21.36 6.75
C ILE A 456 -9.89 -20.35 7.30
N ILE A 457 -9.95 -19.20 6.64
CA ILE A 457 -10.82 -18.07 6.98
C ILE A 457 -12.00 -18.12 6.02
N LEU A 458 -13.15 -18.49 6.55
CA LEU A 458 -14.34 -18.78 5.77
C LEU A 458 -15.36 -17.64 5.97
N PRO A 459 -15.65 -16.83 4.92
CA PRO A 459 -16.69 -15.81 4.98
C PRO A 459 -18.05 -16.41 5.34
N ARG A 460 -18.90 -15.60 5.96
CA ARG A 460 -20.22 -16.05 6.47
C ARG A 460 -21.10 -16.63 5.36
N HIS A 461 -21.15 -15.97 4.20
CA HIS A 461 -21.89 -16.44 3.03
C HIS A 461 -20.98 -16.51 1.81
N ASN A 462 -21.48 -17.15 0.76
CA ASN A 462 -20.79 -17.23 -0.53
C ASN A 462 -21.14 -16.03 -1.43
N LYS A 463 -20.84 -14.82 -0.96
CA LYS A 463 -21.02 -13.60 -1.74
C LYS A 463 -19.71 -12.84 -1.81
N LEU A 464 -19.53 -12.12 -2.92
CA LEU A 464 -18.37 -11.26 -3.13
C LEU A 464 -18.24 -10.19 -2.03
N GLU A 465 -19.35 -9.62 -1.57
CA GLU A 465 -19.36 -8.60 -0.50
C GLU A 465 -18.81 -9.15 0.83
N ASP A 466 -19.20 -10.37 1.22
CA ASP A 466 -18.72 -11.01 2.44
C ASP A 466 -17.23 -11.34 2.34
N LEU A 467 -16.78 -11.86 1.20
CA LEU A 467 -15.36 -12.12 0.96
C LEU A 467 -14.54 -10.83 1.02
N ARG A 468 -14.96 -9.78 0.32
CA ARG A 468 -14.27 -8.48 0.32
C ARG A 468 -14.24 -7.86 1.71
N TYR A 469 -15.31 -8.01 2.49
CA TYR A 469 -15.35 -7.54 3.87
C TYR A 469 -14.26 -8.21 4.72
N VAL A 470 -14.13 -9.54 4.64
CA VAL A 470 -13.06 -10.27 5.33
C VAL A 470 -11.69 -9.76 4.87
N GLU A 471 -11.46 -9.72 3.56
CA GLU A 471 -10.18 -9.29 3.00
C GLU A 471 -9.81 -7.85 3.41
N GLN A 472 -10.79 -6.94 3.51
CA GLN A 472 -10.55 -5.53 3.90
C GLN A 472 -10.17 -5.41 5.37
N ARG A 473 -10.60 -6.35 6.20
CA ARG A 473 -10.32 -6.35 7.65
C ARG A 473 -9.16 -7.25 8.05
N MET A 474 -8.54 -7.95 7.11
CA MET A 474 -7.26 -8.64 7.32
C MET A 474 -6.12 -7.62 7.37
N THR A 475 -6.13 -6.78 8.40
CA THR A 475 -4.98 -5.94 8.76
C THR A 475 -3.96 -6.77 9.53
N ASP A 476 -2.74 -6.25 9.64
CA ASP A 476 -1.65 -6.89 10.35
C ASP A 476 -2.03 -7.16 11.83
N THR A 477 -2.67 -6.18 12.46
CA THR A 477 -3.17 -6.26 13.83
C THR A 477 -4.27 -7.32 13.96
N ALA A 478 -5.28 -7.28 13.09
CA ALA A 478 -6.39 -8.23 13.12
C ALA A 478 -5.92 -9.67 12.90
N VAL A 479 -4.96 -9.89 11.99
CA VAL A 479 -4.38 -11.21 11.75
C VAL A 479 -3.57 -11.68 12.97
N ARG A 480 -2.72 -10.84 13.57
CA ARG A 480 -1.99 -11.23 14.80
C ARG A 480 -2.93 -11.58 15.95
N GLN A 481 -4.00 -10.81 16.15
CA GLN A 481 -5.03 -11.08 17.15
C GLN A 481 -5.76 -12.39 16.86
N MET A 482 -6.15 -12.64 15.60
CA MET A 482 -6.74 -13.90 15.16
C MET A 482 -5.80 -15.09 15.46
N ILE A 483 -4.52 -15.00 15.09
CA ILE A 483 -3.55 -16.06 15.36
C ILE A 483 -3.44 -16.34 16.86
N GLN A 484 -3.37 -15.28 17.69
CA GLN A 484 -3.30 -15.43 19.14
C GLN A 484 -4.55 -16.09 19.71
N LEU A 485 -5.75 -15.64 19.32
CA LEU A 485 -7.02 -16.23 19.71
C LEU A 485 -7.08 -17.73 19.36
N MET A 486 -6.73 -18.08 18.13
CA MET A 486 -6.74 -19.46 17.65
C MET A 486 -5.65 -20.34 18.29
N LYS A 487 -4.59 -19.75 18.86
CA LYS A 487 -3.56 -20.47 19.62
C LYS A 487 -3.97 -20.72 21.07
N THR A 488 -4.74 -19.82 21.68
CA THR A 488 -5.19 -19.94 23.07
C THR A 488 -6.51 -20.68 23.24
N ALA A 489 -7.37 -20.66 22.22
CA ALA A 489 -8.64 -21.36 22.23
C ALA A 489 -8.48 -22.89 22.26
N SER A 490 -9.29 -23.54 23.10
CA SER A 490 -9.26 -24.99 23.30
C SER A 490 -9.70 -25.75 22.03
N PRO A 491 -8.93 -26.76 21.58
CA PRO A 491 -9.34 -27.62 20.48
C PRO A 491 -10.63 -28.37 20.80
N GLN A 492 -11.47 -28.57 19.77
CA GLN A 492 -12.72 -29.32 19.86
C GLN A 492 -12.86 -30.34 18.72
N HIS A 493 -13.73 -31.32 18.89
CA HIS A 493 -14.05 -32.28 17.82
C HIS A 493 -15.00 -31.64 16.82
N VAL A 494 -14.59 -31.61 15.56
CA VAL A 494 -15.29 -30.96 14.44
C VAL A 494 -15.40 -31.96 13.28
N GLU A 495 -16.56 -32.01 12.63
CA GLU A 495 -16.69 -32.68 11.33
C GLU A 495 -16.11 -31.76 10.25
N VAL A 496 -15.02 -32.18 9.61
CA VAL A 496 -14.27 -31.35 8.66
C VAL A 496 -14.49 -31.84 7.23
N THR A 497 -14.80 -30.92 6.32
CA THR A 497 -14.83 -31.15 4.88
C THR A 497 -14.09 -30.03 4.15
N LEU A 498 -12.97 -30.37 3.50
CA LEU A 498 -12.15 -29.42 2.75
C LEU A 498 -12.02 -29.87 1.29
N PRO A 499 -11.97 -28.96 0.31
CA PRO A 499 -11.56 -29.33 -1.04
C PRO A 499 -10.08 -29.75 -1.03
N GLN A 500 -9.68 -30.60 -1.97
CA GLN A 500 -8.26 -30.79 -2.24
C GLN A 500 -7.72 -29.50 -2.87
N ILE A 501 -6.68 -28.93 -2.29
CA ILE A 501 -6.12 -27.63 -2.70
C ILE A 501 -4.75 -27.86 -3.31
N LYS A 502 -4.62 -27.49 -4.58
CA LYS A 502 -3.34 -27.29 -5.26
C LYS A 502 -3.41 -25.95 -5.98
N LEU A 503 -2.66 -24.99 -5.47
CA LEU A 503 -2.55 -23.65 -6.05
C LEU A 503 -1.14 -23.49 -6.60
N ASP A 504 -1.05 -23.05 -7.84
CA ASP A 504 0.17 -22.67 -8.53
C ASP A 504 -0.13 -21.31 -9.14
N VAL A 505 0.54 -20.24 -8.68
CA VAL A 505 0.21 -18.88 -9.10
C VAL A 505 1.50 -18.09 -9.28
N GLN A 506 1.55 -17.32 -10.35
CA GLN A 506 2.63 -16.38 -10.66
C GLN A 506 2.06 -14.96 -10.74
N PRO A 507 2.07 -14.19 -9.63
CA PRO A 507 1.65 -12.80 -9.64
C PRO A 507 2.56 -11.93 -10.52
N ASP A 508 1.99 -10.91 -11.15
CA ASP A 508 2.76 -9.87 -11.84
C ASP A 508 3.53 -9.01 -10.82
N MET A 509 4.81 -9.33 -10.66
CA MET A 509 5.69 -8.62 -9.74
C MET A 509 6.03 -7.22 -10.22
N ASN A 510 6.05 -6.95 -11.53
CA ASN A 510 6.39 -5.62 -12.03
C ASN A 510 5.29 -4.61 -11.64
N VAL A 511 4.03 -5.00 -11.75
CA VAL A 511 2.90 -4.22 -11.23
C VAL A 511 2.95 -4.10 -9.71
N LEU A 512 3.26 -5.20 -9.01
CA LEU A 512 3.30 -5.21 -7.54
C LEU A 512 4.40 -4.32 -6.96
N MET A 513 5.61 -4.35 -7.54
CA MET A 513 6.73 -3.47 -7.15
C MET A 513 6.35 -2.00 -7.30
N LYS A 514 5.69 -1.61 -8.40
CA LYS A 514 5.21 -0.24 -8.60
C LYS A 514 4.19 0.17 -7.54
N LYS A 515 3.21 -0.71 -7.23
CA LYS A 515 2.23 -0.46 -6.16
C LYS A 515 2.87 -0.36 -4.76
N LEU A 516 3.98 -1.05 -4.54
CA LEU A 516 4.79 -0.92 -3.31
C LEU A 516 5.61 0.38 -3.24
N GLY A 517 5.60 1.20 -4.29
CA GLY A 517 6.40 2.43 -4.36
C GLY A 517 7.85 2.21 -4.81
N LEU A 518 8.12 1.09 -5.49
CA LEU A 518 9.46 0.71 -5.95
C LEU A 518 9.68 0.98 -7.45
N SER A 519 8.95 1.94 -8.03
CA SER A 519 9.11 2.31 -9.45
C SER A 519 10.53 2.79 -9.79
N SER A 520 11.22 3.43 -8.83
CA SER A 520 12.60 3.89 -9.01
C SER A 520 13.59 2.77 -9.29
N LEU A 521 13.25 1.50 -8.98
CA LEU A 521 14.08 0.35 -9.35
C LEU A 521 14.22 0.20 -10.87
N TYR A 522 13.21 0.61 -11.63
CA TYR A 522 13.17 0.54 -13.09
C TYR A 522 13.68 1.81 -13.77
N GLU A 523 14.01 2.86 -13.01
CA GLU A 523 14.34 4.20 -13.52
C GLU A 523 15.78 4.64 -13.19
N GLY A 524 16.58 3.73 -12.62
CA GLY A 524 17.98 3.96 -12.27
C GLY A 524 18.15 4.05 -10.76
N ALA A 525 18.13 2.89 -10.12
CA ALA A 525 18.22 2.76 -8.68
C ALA A 525 19.62 3.12 -8.16
N ASN A 526 19.69 3.67 -6.95
CA ASN A 526 20.96 3.79 -6.23
C ASN A 526 21.30 2.42 -5.61
N LEU A 527 21.95 1.59 -6.41
CA LEU A 527 22.46 0.26 -6.04
C LEU A 527 24.00 0.26 -5.93
N CYS A 528 24.60 1.39 -5.53
CA CYS A 528 26.04 1.58 -5.39
C CYS A 528 26.75 0.56 -4.48
N GLY A 529 26.02 -0.09 -3.56
CA GLY A 529 26.57 -1.18 -2.76
C GLY A 529 26.72 -2.49 -3.53
N LEU A 530 25.95 -2.68 -4.61
CA LEU A 530 25.97 -3.83 -5.50
C LEU A 530 26.93 -3.59 -6.68
N TYR A 531 26.81 -2.45 -7.36
CA TYR A 531 27.66 -2.06 -8.50
C TYR A 531 27.84 -0.55 -8.51
N SER A 532 29.09 -0.09 -8.61
CA SER A 532 29.44 1.32 -8.41
C SER A 532 29.91 2.06 -9.67
N GLU A 533 30.07 1.36 -10.80
CA GLU A 533 30.62 1.97 -12.02
C GLU A 533 29.54 2.67 -12.86
N ASP A 534 28.28 2.20 -12.84
CA ASP A 534 27.16 2.81 -13.57
C ASP A 534 25.80 2.55 -12.87
N LYS A 535 24.75 3.24 -13.34
CA LYS A 535 23.37 3.04 -12.91
C LYS A 535 22.90 1.63 -13.25
N VAL A 536 22.24 1.01 -12.27
CA VAL A 536 21.62 -0.31 -12.44
C VAL A 536 20.11 -0.16 -12.50
N PHE A 537 19.51 -0.87 -13.45
CA PHE A 537 18.07 -0.96 -13.63
C PHE A 537 17.64 -2.38 -13.31
N LEU A 538 16.54 -2.51 -12.56
CA LEU A 538 15.85 -3.78 -12.43
C LEU A 538 15.02 -3.99 -13.70
N ASP A 539 15.40 -4.97 -14.53
CA ASP A 539 14.69 -5.24 -15.78
C ASP A 539 13.44 -6.10 -15.54
N ASP A 540 13.53 -7.05 -14.61
CA ASP A 540 12.44 -7.98 -14.35
C ASP A 540 12.48 -8.54 -12.92
N ALA A 541 11.28 -8.77 -12.38
CA ALA A 541 11.09 -9.49 -11.13
C ALA A 541 10.07 -10.62 -11.35
N ARG A 542 10.36 -11.81 -10.82
CA ARG A 542 9.45 -12.96 -10.93
C ARG A 542 9.21 -13.61 -9.58
N HIS A 543 7.95 -13.92 -9.31
CA HIS A 543 7.54 -14.69 -8.16
C HIS A 543 6.57 -15.78 -8.60
N ARG A 544 6.87 -17.05 -8.29
CA ARG A 544 5.92 -18.16 -8.47
C ARG A 544 5.78 -18.92 -7.16
N ALA A 545 4.54 -19.10 -6.73
CA ALA A 545 4.19 -19.79 -5.50
C ALA A 545 3.41 -21.06 -5.83
N LEU A 546 3.83 -22.19 -5.28
CA LEU A 546 3.12 -23.46 -5.31
C LEU A 546 2.76 -23.90 -3.90
N LEU A 547 1.48 -24.11 -3.63
CA LEU A 547 0.98 -24.70 -2.39
C LEU A 547 0.17 -25.95 -2.70
N GLU A 548 0.62 -27.07 -2.14
CA GLU A 548 -0.05 -28.37 -2.27
C GLU A 548 -0.27 -28.96 -0.87
N LEU A 549 -1.53 -29.23 -0.54
CA LEU A 549 -1.90 -29.96 0.68
C LEU A 549 -2.28 -31.38 0.30
N THR A 550 -1.44 -32.33 0.71
CA THR A 550 -1.65 -33.76 0.40
C THR A 550 -2.62 -34.40 1.40
N GLU A 551 -3.21 -35.54 1.07
CA GLU A 551 -4.02 -36.35 2.00
C GLU A 551 -3.18 -37.04 3.11
N LYS A 552 -1.85 -36.96 3.02
CA LYS A 552 -0.95 -37.61 3.96
C LYS A 552 -0.95 -36.89 5.32
N GLY A 553 -0.95 -37.68 6.39
CA GLY A 553 -0.84 -37.23 7.76
C GLY A 553 -0.69 -38.42 8.71
N VAL A 554 -0.47 -38.16 10.00
CA VAL A 554 -0.42 -39.23 10.99
C VAL A 554 -1.84 -39.75 11.24
N GLU A 555 -2.01 -41.07 11.15
CA GLU A 555 -3.22 -41.72 11.64
C GLU A 555 -3.22 -41.63 13.16
N ALA A 556 -3.88 -40.62 13.71
CA ALA A 556 -4.12 -40.56 15.14
C ALA A 556 -5.09 -41.72 15.46
N GLY A 557 -4.58 -42.73 16.16
CA GLY A 557 -5.32 -43.95 16.50
C GLY A 557 -6.74 -43.63 16.96
N SER A 558 -7.71 -44.06 16.16
CA SER A 558 -9.12 -44.01 16.49
C SER A 558 -9.33 -44.78 17.80
N VAL A 559 -9.42 -44.06 18.92
CA VAL A 559 -10.03 -44.64 20.12
C VAL A 559 -11.51 -44.80 19.79
N THR A 560 -11.86 -46.00 19.36
CA THR A 560 -13.24 -46.49 19.25
C THR A 560 -13.82 -46.56 20.66
N SER A 561 -14.23 -45.41 21.21
CA SER A 561 -15.20 -45.41 22.31
C SER A 561 -16.58 -45.48 21.67
N LEU A 562 -17.21 -46.65 21.78
CA LEU A 562 -18.65 -46.79 21.60
C LEU A 562 -19.34 -45.77 22.53
N THR A 563 -19.93 -44.71 21.99
CA THR A 563 -20.85 -43.84 22.76
C THR A 563 -21.63 -42.89 21.85
N PHE A 564 -22.97 -43.02 21.96
CA PHE A 564 -24.09 -42.13 21.62
C PHE A 564 -23.90 -40.94 20.66
N SER A 565 -24.86 -40.82 19.73
CA SER A 565 -25.15 -39.70 18.82
C SER A 565 -24.95 -38.32 19.45
N ARG A 566 -23.73 -37.78 19.38
CA ARG A 566 -23.45 -36.36 19.55
C ARG A 566 -23.16 -35.78 18.16
N SER A 567 -23.98 -34.85 17.72
CA SER A 567 -23.71 -34.04 16.52
C SER A 567 -22.51 -33.14 16.83
N PHE A 568 -21.36 -33.40 16.20
CA PHE A 568 -20.22 -32.49 16.25
C PHE A 568 -20.51 -31.24 15.41
N PRO A 569 -19.98 -30.06 15.79
CA PRO A 569 -20.00 -28.90 14.90
C PRO A 569 -19.30 -29.23 13.58
N SER A 570 -19.78 -28.67 12.47
CA SER A 570 -19.22 -28.91 11.14
C SER A 570 -18.42 -27.70 10.63
N PHE A 571 -17.27 -27.95 10.03
CA PHE A 571 -16.51 -26.97 9.25
C PHE A 571 -16.38 -27.45 7.80
N SER A 572 -17.01 -26.73 6.88
CA SER A 572 -17.06 -27.09 5.45
C SER A 572 -16.61 -25.93 4.57
N ALA A 573 -15.42 -26.05 3.98
CA ALA A 573 -14.82 -25.04 3.11
C ALA A 573 -15.18 -25.26 1.63
N LEU A 574 -16.45 -25.56 1.35
CA LEU A 574 -16.96 -25.80 -0.02
C LEU A 574 -17.59 -24.55 -0.66
N ARG A 575 -17.00 -23.39 -0.36
CA ARG A 575 -17.30 -22.07 -0.93
C ARG A 575 -16.01 -21.24 -0.87
N PRO A 576 -15.92 -20.06 -1.48
CA PRO A 576 -14.70 -19.26 -1.50
C PRO A 576 -14.20 -18.96 -0.09
N PHE A 577 -12.89 -19.10 0.10
CA PHE A 577 -12.22 -18.92 1.38
C PHE A 577 -10.82 -18.35 1.18
N ILE A 578 -10.30 -17.77 2.25
CA ILE A 578 -8.91 -17.31 2.34
C ILE A 578 -8.13 -18.36 3.12
N LEU A 579 -6.93 -18.67 2.67
CA LEU A 579 -5.98 -19.51 3.39
C LEU A 579 -4.79 -18.66 3.85
N LEU A 580 -4.35 -18.93 5.06
CA LEU A 580 -3.14 -18.37 5.65
C LEU A 580 -2.32 -19.53 6.21
N LEU A 581 -1.19 -19.82 5.57
CA LEU A 581 -0.22 -20.75 6.12
C LEU A 581 0.76 -19.97 7.00
N TRP A 582 0.84 -20.34 8.27
CA TRP A 582 1.62 -19.64 9.29
C TRP A 582 2.71 -20.55 9.84
N SER A 583 3.92 -20.03 10.03
CA SER A 583 4.97 -20.73 10.77
C SER A 583 4.76 -20.51 12.26
N ASP A 584 4.53 -21.59 13.01
CA ASP A 584 4.43 -21.50 14.47
C ASP A 584 5.80 -21.23 15.11
N GLN A 585 6.89 -21.70 14.49
CA GLN A 585 8.27 -21.47 14.94
C GLN A 585 8.80 -20.07 14.62
N GLY A 586 8.57 -19.60 13.38
CA GLY A 586 9.01 -18.29 12.92
C GLY A 586 8.06 -17.15 13.25
N ASN A 587 6.83 -17.49 13.67
CA ASN A 587 5.74 -16.55 13.97
C ASN A 587 5.49 -15.54 12.84
N VAL A 588 5.48 -16.03 11.59
CA VAL A 588 5.28 -15.23 10.38
C VAL A 588 4.37 -15.96 9.38
N PRO A 589 3.68 -15.21 8.50
CA PRO A 589 2.95 -15.79 7.38
C PRO A 589 3.90 -16.36 6.32
N LEU A 590 3.73 -17.63 5.99
CA LEU A 590 4.48 -18.32 4.93
C LEU A 590 3.80 -18.15 3.56
N PHE A 591 2.50 -18.35 3.51
CA PHE A 591 1.68 -18.16 2.31
C PHE A 591 0.35 -17.54 2.67
N ILE A 592 -0.14 -16.70 1.76
CA ILE A 592 -1.50 -16.20 1.77
C ILE A 592 -2.11 -16.52 0.42
N GLY A 593 -3.32 -17.03 0.46
CA GLY A 593 -4.04 -17.35 -0.76
C GLY A 593 -5.53 -17.19 -0.61
N ARG A 594 -6.20 -17.20 -1.74
CA ARG A 594 -7.64 -17.16 -1.85
C ARG A 594 -8.08 -18.16 -2.89
N VAL A 595 -9.03 -19.00 -2.51
CA VAL A 595 -9.62 -20.01 -3.39
C VAL A 595 -11.03 -19.57 -3.73
N ILE A 596 -11.28 -19.28 -5.00
CA ILE A 596 -12.60 -18.99 -5.55
C ILE A 596 -13.03 -20.07 -6.56
N ASP A 597 -12.08 -20.77 -7.17
CA ASP A 597 -12.29 -21.93 -8.02
C ASP A 597 -11.19 -22.98 -7.77
N PRO A 598 -11.47 -24.07 -7.04
CA PRO A 598 -10.48 -25.11 -6.75
C PRO A 598 -10.07 -25.95 -7.98
N LEU A 599 -10.69 -25.76 -9.15
CA LEU A 599 -10.32 -26.44 -10.40
C LEU A 599 -9.40 -25.63 -11.31
N GLU A 600 -9.19 -24.33 -11.02
CA GLU A 600 -8.29 -23.46 -11.78
C GLU A 600 -6.82 -23.82 -11.47
N ARG A 601 -6.02 -24.12 -12.51
CA ARG A 601 -4.63 -24.62 -12.40
C ARG A 601 -3.59 -23.75 -13.12
N LYS A 602 -3.87 -22.47 -13.34
CA LYS A 602 -3.05 -21.63 -14.23
C LYS A 602 -1.76 -21.14 -13.58
#